data_AF-A0A6J0X6P7-F1
#
_entry.id   AF-A0A6J0X6P7-F1
#
_cell.length_a   1.000
_cell.length_b   1.000
_cell.length_c   1.000
_cell.angle_alpha   90.00
_cell.angle_beta   90.00
_cell.angle_gamma   90.00
#
_symmetry.space_group_name_H-M   'P 1'
#
loop_
_entity.id
_entity.type
_entity.pdbx_description
1 polymer ?
#
loop_
_entity_poly.entity_id
_entity_poly.type
_entity_poly.pdbx_seq_one_letter_code
_entity_poly.pdbx_strand_id
1 'polypeptide(L)'
;MEVAQPKDLQEDFVLAKRRYAELGRQKRIFNARNRIIGGDTTAWDAQVCDQNIKAATEKAREETFAAEMRQNDKIACISENRERRDRKNLCKAISDFQQSFQRPETRREFHLSDPLALKKDRPARQSDYDAWNTISGMQKFMGEDLNFHLRKKFQEEQNREWSLQQQKEWMISRENQKCAEELYLKTRLQFDETAKHLQNLETATRKAVCATVKEFNKNQALESAERKIQERKQEQEDNLAEISNLLRGDLLSENPQQAASSFGPHRVVPDRWKGMSQEQLEEIRLVQRQQVQEKLRLQEEERQRDMDWDRRRIQKARSPSGAPGLGKGEVRAVRHLLISFSPCFVIRKKHMKELCTNHATEDYFTQFNTGSR
;
A
#
# COMPACT_ATOMS: atom_id res chain seq x y z
N MET A 1 207.00 -55.63 80.19
CA MET A 1 206.19 -54.82 81.13
C MET A 1 204.88 -54.57 80.44
N GLU A 2 203.85 -55.31 80.87
CA GLU A 2 202.79 -55.78 79.98
C GLU A 2 201.86 -54.65 79.52
N VAL A 3 201.84 -54.48 78.20
CA VAL A 3 201.00 -53.53 77.45
C VAL A 3 199.60 -54.12 77.41
N ALA A 4 198.64 -53.47 78.08
CA ALA A 4 197.23 -53.86 78.07
C ALA A 4 196.67 -53.82 76.63
N GLN A 5 196.08 -54.92 76.16
CA GLN A 5 195.49 -54.96 74.82
C GLN A 5 194.12 -54.24 74.81
N PRO A 6 193.71 -53.66 73.67
CA PRO A 6 192.43 -52.96 73.55
C PRO A 6 191.19 -53.84 73.79
N LYS A 7 191.33 -55.17 73.66
CA LYS A 7 190.27 -56.13 74.05
C LYS A 7 190.09 -56.19 75.56
N ASP A 8 191.19 -56.17 76.33
CA ASP A 8 191.16 -56.20 77.80
C ASP A 8 190.57 -54.91 78.37
N LEU A 9 190.84 -53.74 77.74
CA LEU A 9 190.21 -52.47 78.12
C LEU A 9 188.70 -52.43 77.85
N GLN A 10 188.23 -53.07 76.77
CA GLN A 10 186.79 -53.24 76.52
C GLN A 10 186.17 -54.20 77.54
N GLU A 11 186.84 -55.31 77.86
CA GLU A 11 186.39 -56.25 78.88
C GLU A 11 186.32 -55.60 80.26
N ASP A 12 187.32 -54.81 80.64
CA ASP A 12 187.36 -54.04 81.88
C ASP A 12 186.30 -52.93 81.90
N PHE A 13 186.03 -52.25 80.79
CA PHE A 13 184.95 -51.26 80.71
C PHE A 13 183.58 -51.92 80.84
N VAL A 14 183.37 -53.09 80.19
CA VAL A 14 182.14 -53.87 80.32
C VAL A 14 181.99 -54.42 81.74
N LEU A 15 183.06 -54.90 82.37
CA LEU A 15 183.09 -55.37 83.76
C LEU A 15 182.86 -54.23 84.75
N ALA A 16 183.47 -53.06 84.54
CA ALA A 16 183.27 -51.87 85.35
C ALA A 16 181.84 -51.34 85.20
N LYS A 17 181.29 -51.32 83.98
CA LYS A 17 179.88 -50.98 83.72
C LYS A 17 178.94 -51.98 84.39
N ARG A 18 179.25 -53.29 84.37
CA ARG A 18 178.51 -54.32 85.10
C ARG A 18 178.60 -54.12 86.61
N ARG A 19 179.79 -53.88 87.17
CA ARG A 19 179.99 -53.59 88.61
C ARG A 19 179.26 -52.32 89.03
N TYR A 20 179.33 -51.26 88.23
CA TYR A 20 178.63 -50.00 88.51
C TYR A 20 177.11 -50.17 88.42
N ALA A 21 176.61 -50.93 87.43
CA ALA A 21 175.20 -51.30 87.33
C ALA A 21 174.75 -52.19 88.50
N GLU A 22 175.59 -53.14 88.95
CA GLU A 22 175.38 -53.95 90.15
C GLU A 22 175.34 -53.08 91.40
N LEU A 23 176.26 -52.13 91.59
CA LEU A 23 176.22 -51.19 92.71
C LEU A 23 174.95 -50.33 92.69
N GLY A 24 174.52 -49.85 91.52
CA GLY A 24 173.25 -49.14 91.35
C GLY A 24 172.02 -50.03 91.59
N ARG A 25 172.12 -51.34 91.32
CA ARG A 25 171.08 -52.34 91.61
C ARG A 25 171.05 -52.69 93.10
N GLN A 26 172.19 -52.92 93.74
CA GLN A 26 172.33 -53.18 95.17
C GLN A 26 171.75 -52.04 96.00
N LYS A 27 172.06 -50.78 95.66
CA LYS A 27 171.44 -49.60 96.30
C LYS A 27 169.91 -49.62 96.24
N ARG A 28 169.32 -50.22 95.21
CA ARG A 28 167.85 -50.39 95.07
C ARG A 28 167.32 -51.61 95.85
N ILE A 29 168.02 -52.74 95.82
CA ILE A 29 167.58 -54.01 96.45
C ILE A 29 167.72 -53.98 97.98
N PHE A 30 168.81 -53.43 98.50
CA PHE A 30 169.08 -53.40 99.94
C PHE A 30 168.33 -52.29 100.68
N ASN A 31 167.82 -51.27 99.98
CA ASN A 31 166.95 -50.27 100.58
C ASN A 31 165.51 -50.79 100.64
N ALA A 32 165.11 -51.31 101.81
CA ALA A 32 163.79 -51.90 102.02
C ALA A 32 162.63 -50.95 101.66
N ARG A 33 162.78 -49.63 101.85
CA ARG A 33 161.75 -48.63 101.51
C ARG A 33 161.56 -48.49 100.01
N ASN A 34 162.64 -48.43 99.23
CA ASN A 34 162.58 -48.39 97.77
C ASN A 34 162.07 -49.71 97.17
N ARG A 35 162.19 -50.83 97.90
CA ARG A 35 161.65 -52.13 97.47
C ARG A 35 160.13 -52.23 97.67
N ILE A 36 159.59 -51.59 98.71
CA ILE A 36 158.16 -51.65 99.04
C ILE A 36 157.39 -50.50 98.38
N ILE A 37 157.96 -49.29 98.33
CA ILE A 37 157.30 -48.06 97.83
C ILE A 37 158.30 -47.25 96.96
N GLY A 38 159.01 -47.93 96.07
CA GLY A 38 159.93 -47.28 95.13
C GLY A 38 159.18 -46.70 93.94
N GLY A 39 159.37 -45.41 93.69
CA GLY A 39 158.85 -44.73 92.52
C GLY A 39 159.63 -43.46 92.25
N ASP A 40 159.72 -43.09 90.98
CA ASP A 40 160.36 -41.85 90.56
C ASP A 40 159.32 -40.74 90.56
N THR A 41 159.28 -39.99 91.67
CA THR A 41 158.32 -38.89 91.85
C THR A 41 158.49 -37.83 90.77
N THR A 42 159.73 -37.57 90.33
CA THR A 42 160.00 -36.57 89.29
C THR A 42 159.49 -36.99 87.92
N ALA A 43 159.56 -38.28 87.59
CA ALA A 43 158.99 -38.82 86.35
C ALA A 43 157.46 -38.85 86.39
N TRP A 44 156.85 -39.14 87.55
CA TRP A 44 155.40 -39.06 87.72
C TRP A 44 154.89 -37.63 87.61
N ASP A 45 155.58 -36.67 88.24
CA ASP A 45 155.24 -35.25 88.12
C ASP A 45 155.33 -34.79 86.66
N ALA A 46 156.35 -35.23 85.91
CA ALA A 46 156.46 -34.96 84.47
C ALA A 46 155.33 -35.61 83.65
N GLN A 47 154.94 -36.86 83.96
CA GLN A 47 153.80 -37.53 83.29
C GLN A 47 152.46 -36.83 83.59
N VAL A 48 152.25 -36.37 84.82
CA VAL A 48 151.09 -35.58 85.21
C VAL A 48 151.10 -34.23 84.48
N CYS A 49 152.24 -33.56 84.39
CA CYS A 49 152.40 -32.37 83.57
C CYS A 49 152.04 -32.61 82.09
N ASP A 50 152.55 -33.68 81.47
CA ASP A 50 152.24 -34.04 80.08
C ASP A 50 150.75 -34.36 79.87
N GLN A 51 150.13 -35.08 80.81
CA GLN A 51 148.68 -35.35 80.77
C GLN A 51 147.87 -34.06 80.91
N ASN A 52 148.26 -33.17 81.82
CA ASN A 52 147.62 -31.86 81.99
C ASN A 52 147.77 -31.00 80.72
N ILE A 53 148.94 -31.02 80.07
CA ILE A 53 149.15 -30.32 78.79
C ILE A 53 148.26 -30.92 77.70
N LYS A 54 148.20 -32.25 77.55
CA LYS A 54 147.32 -32.91 76.58
C LYS A 54 145.86 -32.55 76.80
N ALA A 55 145.38 -32.69 78.04
CA ALA A 55 144.01 -32.33 78.42
C ALA A 55 143.73 -30.85 78.14
N ALA A 56 144.67 -29.94 78.42
CA ALA A 56 144.53 -28.52 78.10
C ALA A 56 144.47 -28.26 76.59
N THR A 57 145.28 -28.96 75.78
CA THR A 57 145.24 -28.82 74.31
C THR A 57 143.98 -29.40 73.68
N GLU A 58 143.48 -30.53 74.19
CA GLU A 58 142.21 -31.12 73.75
C GLU A 58 141.04 -30.21 74.12
N LYS A 59 141.02 -29.71 75.37
CA LYS A 59 140.03 -28.74 75.82
C LYS A 59 140.06 -27.46 74.97
N ALA A 60 141.24 -26.94 74.64
CA ALA A 60 141.35 -25.78 73.76
C ALA A 60 140.80 -26.06 72.34
N ARG A 61 141.04 -27.27 71.79
CA ARG A 61 140.48 -27.68 70.49
C ARG A 61 138.96 -27.80 70.56
N GLU A 62 138.42 -28.46 71.57
CA GLU A 62 136.98 -28.56 71.80
C GLU A 62 136.34 -27.19 71.96
N GLU A 63 136.99 -26.26 72.68
CA GLU A 63 136.54 -24.88 72.81
C GLU A 63 136.53 -24.14 71.46
N THR A 64 137.52 -24.35 70.58
CA THR A 64 137.52 -23.79 69.22
C THR A 64 136.40 -24.36 68.36
N PHE A 65 136.17 -25.67 68.35
CA PHE A 65 135.07 -26.28 67.61
C PHE A 65 133.71 -25.84 68.17
N ALA A 66 133.57 -25.74 69.48
CA ALA A 66 132.37 -25.21 70.11
C ALA A 66 132.14 -23.72 69.76
N ALA A 67 133.20 -22.93 69.57
CA ALA A 67 133.09 -21.56 69.07
C ALA A 67 132.65 -21.50 67.60
N GLU A 68 133.21 -22.35 66.74
CA GLU A 68 132.83 -22.46 65.32
C GLU A 68 131.37 -22.93 65.15
N MET A 69 130.95 -23.94 65.91
CA MET A 69 129.55 -24.39 65.91
C MET A 69 128.59 -23.27 66.30
N ARG A 70 128.92 -22.50 67.35
CA ARG A 70 128.13 -21.31 67.74
C ARG A 70 128.07 -20.26 66.63
N GLN A 71 129.15 -20.06 65.88
CA GLN A 71 129.15 -19.15 64.73
C GLN A 71 128.29 -19.66 63.58
N ASN A 72 128.40 -20.95 63.24
CA ASN A 72 127.61 -21.59 62.21
C ASN A 72 126.11 -21.57 62.53
N ASP A 73 125.72 -21.88 63.78
CA ASP A 73 124.33 -21.78 64.24
C ASP A 73 123.80 -20.36 64.11
N LYS A 74 124.64 -19.35 64.45
CA LYS A 74 124.28 -17.95 64.28
C LYS A 74 124.07 -17.58 62.80
N ILE A 75 124.94 -18.06 61.91
CA ILE A 75 124.83 -17.84 60.46
C ILE A 75 123.55 -18.51 59.93
N ALA A 76 123.27 -19.75 60.33
CA ALA A 76 122.05 -20.47 59.95
C ALA A 76 120.79 -19.71 60.40
N CYS A 77 120.75 -19.24 61.65
CA CYS A 77 119.65 -18.42 62.16
C CYS A 77 119.46 -17.12 61.35
N ILE A 78 120.55 -16.44 60.98
CA ILE A 78 120.48 -15.21 60.18
C ILE A 78 119.94 -15.50 58.77
N SER A 79 120.41 -16.56 58.12
CA SER A 79 119.97 -16.99 56.79
C SER A 79 118.50 -17.37 56.79
N GLU A 80 118.05 -18.16 57.76
CA GLU A 80 116.63 -18.53 57.92
C GLU A 80 115.75 -17.29 58.13
N ASN A 81 116.22 -16.33 58.95
CA ASN A 81 115.50 -15.07 59.16
C ASN A 81 115.46 -14.17 57.92
N ARG A 82 116.43 -14.27 57.01
CA ARG A 82 116.38 -13.59 55.70
C ARG A 82 115.35 -14.25 54.80
N GLU A 83 115.40 -15.57 54.65
CA GLU A 83 114.44 -16.33 53.84
C GLU A 83 112.99 -16.12 54.32
N ARG A 84 112.76 -16.16 55.64
CA ARG A 84 111.45 -15.86 56.24
C ARG A 84 110.97 -14.44 55.91
N ARG A 85 111.87 -13.45 55.89
CA ARG A 85 111.54 -12.07 55.50
C ARG A 85 111.22 -11.97 54.03
N ASP A 86 112.03 -12.58 53.16
CA ASP A 86 111.81 -12.56 51.72
C ASP A 86 110.51 -13.26 51.34
N ARG A 87 110.21 -14.40 51.98
CA ARG A 87 108.92 -15.09 51.82
C ARG A 87 107.75 -14.22 52.26
N LYS A 88 107.86 -13.53 53.40
CA LYS A 88 106.82 -12.59 53.87
C LYS A 88 106.63 -11.43 52.88
N ASN A 89 107.72 -10.85 52.38
CA ASN A 89 107.68 -9.75 51.42
C ASN A 89 107.05 -10.19 50.10
N LEU A 90 107.40 -11.38 49.60
CA LEU A 90 106.81 -11.96 48.40
C LEU A 90 105.31 -12.22 48.57
N CYS A 91 104.90 -12.85 49.67
CA CYS A 91 103.48 -13.07 49.96
C CYS A 91 102.72 -11.74 50.05
N LYS A 92 103.32 -10.72 50.67
CA LYS A 92 102.74 -9.37 50.73
C LYS A 92 102.59 -8.77 49.33
N ALA A 93 103.64 -8.80 48.50
CA ALA A 93 103.58 -8.28 47.14
C ALA A 93 102.53 -9.00 46.27
N ILE A 94 102.41 -10.32 46.40
CA ILE A 94 101.36 -11.10 45.72
C ILE A 94 99.97 -10.68 46.20
N SER A 95 99.77 -10.56 47.51
CA SER A 95 98.50 -10.09 48.07
C SER A 95 98.16 -8.67 47.59
N ASP A 96 99.12 -7.76 47.60
CA ASP A 96 98.94 -6.37 47.17
C ASP A 96 98.59 -6.33 45.67
N PHE A 97 99.24 -7.15 44.84
CA PHE A 97 98.94 -7.29 43.42
C PHE A 97 97.53 -7.86 43.17
N GLN A 98 97.14 -8.90 43.91
CA GLN A 98 95.80 -9.47 43.82
C GLN A 98 94.72 -8.45 44.22
N GLN A 99 94.94 -7.70 45.30
CA GLN A 99 94.01 -6.69 45.77
C GLN A 99 93.89 -5.48 44.85
N SER A 100 94.96 -5.11 44.14
CA SER A 100 94.96 -3.94 43.25
C SER A 100 94.43 -4.29 41.86
N PHE A 101 94.86 -5.41 41.27
CA PHE A 101 94.60 -5.70 39.85
C PHE A 101 93.64 -6.87 39.61
N GLN A 102 93.42 -7.76 40.58
CA GLN A 102 92.57 -8.96 40.42
C GLN A 102 91.25 -8.86 41.17
N ARG A 103 90.73 -7.64 41.35
CA ARG A 103 89.41 -7.43 41.94
C ARG A 103 88.33 -8.10 41.07
N PRO A 104 87.26 -8.66 41.65
CA PRO A 104 86.14 -9.20 40.87
C PRO A 104 85.54 -8.17 39.92
N GLU A 105 85.48 -6.90 40.36
CA GLU A 105 84.93 -5.76 39.61
C GLU A 105 85.68 -5.45 38.32
N THR A 106 86.99 -5.72 38.25
CA THR A 106 87.82 -5.44 37.07
C THR A 106 87.76 -6.54 36.02
N ARG A 107 87.02 -7.63 36.27
CA ARG A 107 86.83 -8.72 35.31
C ARG A 107 85.98 -8.25 34.13
N ARG A 108 86.33 -8.69 32.92
CA ARG A 108 85.59 -8.37 31.69
C ARG A 108 84.10 -8.74 31.78
N GLU A 109 83.80 -9.86 32.42
CA GLU A 109 82.45 -10.42 32.58
C GLU A 109 81.76 -10.03 33.89
N PHE A 110 82.33 -9.10 34.67
CA PHE A 110 81.74 -8.73 35.96
C PHE A 110 80.31 -8.23 35.84
N HIS A 111 79.96 -7.55 34.74
CA HIS A 111 78.60 -7.11 34.45
C HIS A 111 77.56 -8.25 34.46
N LEU A 112 77.95 -9.49 34.15
CA LEU A 112 77.09 -10.68 34.22
C LEU A 112 76.98 -11.24 35.64
N SER A 113 78.01 -11.06 36.46
CA SER A 113 78.12 -11.60 37.83
C SER A 113 77.82 -10.57 38.91
N ASP A 114 77.52 -9.32 38.54
CA ASP A 114 77.26 -8.23 39.46
C ASP A 114 75.97 -8.49 40.24
N PRO A 115 76.01 -8.62 41.58
CA PRO A 115 74.81 -8.85 42.39
C PRO A 115 73.78 -7.71 42.29
N LEU A 116 74.20 -6.53 41.83
CA LEU A 116 73.34 -5.36 41.64
C LEU A 116 72.92 -5.14 40.18
N ALA A 117 73.23 -6.05 39.25
CA ALA A 117 72.92 -5.90 37.82
C ALA A 117 71.45 -5.52 37.57
N LEU A 118 70.51 -6.28 38.16
CA LEU A 118 69.06 -6.03 38.01
C LEU A 118 68.59 -4.66 38.51
N LYS A 119 69.33 -4.04 39.45
CA LYS A 119 69.00 -2.69 39.95
C LYS A 119 69.58 -1.59 39.07
N LYS A 120 70.67 -1.87 38.36
CA LYS A 120 71.32 -0.93 37.41
C LYS A 120 70.64 -0.96 36.04
N ASP A 121 70.07 -2.11 35.67
CA ASP A 121 69.36 -2.30 34.42
C ASP A 121 68.09 -1.45 34.33
N ARG A 122 67.77 -1.02 33.10
CA ARG A 122 66.54 -0.29 32.81
C ARG A 122 65.41 -1.25 32.47
N PRO A 123 64.15 -0.91 32.79
CA PRO A 123 63.00 -1.67 32.31
C PRO A 123 63.02 -1.78 30.77
N ALA A 124 62.56 -2.91 30.24
CA ALA A 124 62.50 -3.15 28.79
C ALA A 124 61.60 -2.14 28.05
N ARG A 125 60.55 -1.63 28.70
CA ARG A 125 59.67 -0.57 28.19
C ARG A 125 59.43 0.46 29.28
N GLN A 126 59.93 1.68 29.09
CA GLN A 126 59.73 2.78 30.05
C GLN A 126 58.48 3.62 29.75
N SER A 127 58.19 3.83 28.47
CA SER A 127 57.00 4.57 28.02
C SER A 127 56.52 4.07 26.67
N ASP A 128 55.30 4.46 26.27
CA ASP A 128 54.75 4.12 24.96
C ASP A 128 55.41 4.89 23.80
N TYR A 129 56.07 6.00 24.11
CA TYR A 129 56.80 6.85 23.17
C TYR A 129 58.31 6.64 23.25
N ASP A 130 58.75 5.50 23.77
CA ASP A 130 60.16 5.17 23.86
C ASP A 130 60.74 4.87 22.47
N ALA A 131 61.65 5.73 22.01
CA ALA A 131 62.29 5.59 20.71
C ALA A 131 63.20 4.36 20.60
N TRP A 132 63.61 3.78 21.73
CA TRP A 132 64.50 2.60 21.76
C TRP A 132 63.73 1.31 21.45
N ASN A 133 62.41 1.33 21.66
CA ASN A 133 61.52 0.21 21.41
C ASN A 133 61.07 0.18 19.94
N THR A 134 61.93 -0.41 19.12
CA THR A 134 61.64 -0.71 17.72
C THR A 134 60.77 -1.96 17.56
N ILE A 135 60.24 -2.17 16.35
CA ILE A 135 59.33 -3.28 16.01
C ILE A 135 59.97 -4.66 16.29
N SER A 136 61.28 -4.81 16.07
CA SER A 136 62.00 -6.07 16.31
C SER A 136 62.14 -6.42 17.80
N GLY A 137 62.05 -5.44 18.70
CA GLY A 137 62.15 -5.66 20.14
C GLY A 137 60.93 -6.35 20.77
N MET A 138 59.80 -6.43 20.04
CA MET A 138 58.55 -7.06 20.46
C MET A 138 57.99 -6.55 21.81
N GLN A 139 58.40 -5.35 22.25
CA GLN A 139 57.93 -4.74 23.51
C GLN A 139 56.64 -3.93 23.33
N LYS A 140 56.31 -3.53 22.10
CA LYS A 140 55.12 -2.75 21.76
C LYS A 140 54.44 -3.31 20.52
N PHE A 141 53.14 -3.56 20.63
CA PHE A 141 52.32 -4.06 19.54
C PHE A 141 51.29 -3.02 19.12
N MET A 142 51.12 -2.83 17.81
CA MET A 142 50.15 -1.87 17.27
C MET A 142 48.68 -2.27 17.52
N GLY A 143 48.43 -3.54 17.85
CA GLY A 143 47.09 -4.02 18.24
C GLY A 143 46.70 -3.71 19.68
N GLU A 144 47.64 -3.27 20.52
CA GLU A 144 47.35 -2.81 21.87
C GLU A 144 46.65 -1.45 21.81
N ASP A 145 45.34 -1.40 22.07
CA ASP A 145 44.62 -0.14 22.17
C ASP A 145 44.51 0.32 23.62
N LEU A 146 45.42 1.23 24.00
CA LEU A 146 45.40 1.91 25.30
C LEU A 146 44.20 2.85 25.45
N ASN A 147 43.65 3.35 24.33
CA ASN A 147 42.53 4.30 24.30
C ASN A 147 41.18 3.59 24.16
N PHE A 148 41.11 2.27 24.35
CA PHE A 148 39.89 1.48 24.19
C PHE A 148 38.70 2.05 24.98
N HIS A 149 38.92 2.43 26.24
CA HIS A 149 37.86 2.99 27.08
C HIS A 149 37.36 4.35 26.57
N LEU A 150 38.25 5.21 26.09
CA LEU A 150 37.88 6.52 25.53
C LEU A 150 37.10 6.35 24.22
N ARG A 151 37.57 5.47 23.34
CA ARG A 151 36.90 5.12 22.08
C ARG A 151 35.52 4.54 22.32
N LYS A 152 35.38 3.63 23.28
CA LYS A 152 34.10 3.03 23.66
C LYS A 152 33.13 4.07 24.22
N LYS A 153 33.60 4.95 25.11
CA LYS A 153 32.79 6.06 25.66
C LYS A 153 32.28 6.98 24.55
N PHE A 154 33.14 7.35 23.60
CA PHE A 154 32.75 8.17 22.46
C PHE A 154 31.71 7.48 21.56
N GLN A 155 31.84 6.17 21.34
CA GLN A 155 30.83 5.38 20.62
C GLN A 155 29.48 5.32 21.37
N GLU A 156 29.52 5.17 22.70
CA GLU A 156 28.32 5.20 23.54
C GLU A 156 27.62 6.57 23.49
N GLU A 157 28.40 7.67 23.51
CA GLU A 157 27.89 9.03 23.37
C GLU A 157 27.22 9.25 22.00
N GLN A 158 27.86 8.84 20.90
CA GLN A 158 27.27 8.90 19.56
C GLN A 158 25.96 8.10 19.46
N ASN A 159 25.97 6.86 19.95
CA ASN A 159 24.78 6.00 19.93
C ASN A 159 23.63 6.61 20.73
N ARG A 160 23.95 7.24 21.88
CA ARG A 160 22.97 7.95 22.69
C ARG A 160 22.39 9.15 21.94
N GLU A 161 23.21 9.96 21.30
CA GLU A 161 22.78 11.12 20.52
C GLU A 161 21.88 10.71 19.34
N TRP A 162 22.27 9.70 18.57
CA TRP A 162 21.46 9.17 17.47
C TRP A 162 20.12 8.62 17.96
N SER A 163 20.12 7.87 19.07
CA SER A 163 18.89 7.34 19.66
C SER A 163 17.93 8.46 20.08
N LEU A 164 18.46 9.52 20.72
CA LEU A 164 17.66 10.67 21.12
C LEU A 164 17.13 11.45 19.92
N GLN A 165 17.93 11.59 18.85
CA GLN A 165 17.48 12.24 17.62
C GLN A 165 16.34 11.44 16.97
N GLN A 166 16.48 10.13 16.83
CA GLN A 166 15.44 9.26 16.27
C GLN A 166 14.15 9.31 17.11
N GLN A 167 14.27 9.31 18.44
CA GLN A 167 13.10 9.45 19.33
C GLN A 167 12.38 10.79 19.12
N LYS A 168 13.12 11.89 19.00
CA LYS A 168 12.54 13.22 18.72
C LYS A 168 11.86 13.26 17.36
N GLU A 169 12.50 12.75 16.31
CA GLU A 169 11.94 12.68 14.97
C GLU A 169 10.66 11.83 14.94
N TRP A 170 10.67 10.69 15.65
CA TRP A 170 9.49 9.84 15.78
C TRP A 170 8.35 10.53 16.52
N MET A 171 8.64 11.23 17.62
CA MET A 171 7.65 12.01 18.37
C MET A 171 7.03 13.11 17.50
N ILE A 172 7.86 13.89 16.79
CA ILE A 172 7.41 14.93 15.86
C ILE A 172 6.57 14.33 14.74
N SER A 173 7.01 13.22 14.13
CA SER A 173 6.25 12.53 13.08
C SER A 173 4.90 12.05 13.59
N ARG A 174 4.83 11.55 14.83
CA ARG A 174 3.59 11.08 15.45
C ARG A 174 2.65 12.25 15.77
N GLU A 175 3.17 13.38 16.24
CA GLU A 175 2.40 14.60 16.45
C GLU A 175 1.86 15.14 15.13
N ASN A 176 2.69 15.21 14.08
CA ASN A 176 2.27 15.60 12.75
C ASN A 176 1.16 14.69 12.20
N GLN A 177 1.29 13.38 12.39
CA GLN A 177 0.26 12.42 11.99
C GLN A 177 -1.06 12.68 12.72
N LYS A 178 -1.03 12.87 14.06
CA LYS A 178 -2.24 13.20 14.83
C LYS A 178 -2.89 14.51 14.37
N CYS A 179 -2.09 15.56 14.15
CA CYS A 179 -2.59 16.83 13.63
C CYS A 179 -3.24 16.65 12.25
N ALA A 180 -2.65 15.85 11.36
CA ALA A 180 -3.22 15.55 10.04
C ALA A 180 -4.53 14.75 10.15
N GLU A 181 -4.59 13.76 11.04
CA GLU A 181 -5.80 12.98 11.33
C GLU A 181 -6.91 13.87 11.89
N GLU A 182 -6.61 14.77 12.84
CA GLU A 182 -7.57 15.72 13.40
C GLU A 182 -8.10 16.69 12.35
N LEU A 183 -7.24 17.21 11.47
CA LEU A 183 -7.64 18.06 10.35
C LEU A 183 -8.56 17.29 9.39
N TYR A 184 -8.20 16.06 9.03
CA TYR A 184 -9.02 15.20 8.18
C TYR A 184 -10.39 14.94 8.79
N LEU A 185 -10.45 14.62 10.09
CA LEU A 185 -11.72 14.41 10.79
C LEU A 185 -12.58 15.66 10.81
N LYS A 186 -12.00 16.85 11.07
CA LYS A 186 -12.72 18.13 11.02
C LYS A 186 -13.29 18.40 9.62
N THR A 187 -12.49 18.21 8.57
CA THR A 187 -12.95 18.39 7.18
C THR A 187 -14.06 17.39 6.82
N ARG A 188 -13.95 16.14 7.26
CA ARG A 188 -15.00 15.13 7.04
C ARG A 188 -16.31 15.49 7.74
N LEU A 189 -16.25 15.96 8.98
CA LEU A 189 -17.44 16.42 9.71
C LEU A 189 -18.09 17.61 9.01
N GLN A 190 -17.31 18.57 8.51
CA GLN A 190 -17.83 19.68 7.70
C GLN A 190 -18.52 19.18 6.42
N PHE A 191 -17.96 18.17 5.74
CA PHE A 191 -18.62 17.56 4.59
C PHE A 191 -19.93 16.86 4.97
N ASP A 192 -19.99 16.14 6.08
CA ASP A 192 -21.22 15.51 6.55
C ASP A 192 -22.29 16.56 6.92
N GLU A 193 -21.91 17.66 7.55
CA GLU A 193 -22.80 18.78 7.88
C GLU A 193 -23.34 19.47 6.63
N THR A 194 -22.47 19.80 5.67
CA THR A 194 -22.87 20.40 4.39
C THR A 194 -23.76 19.46 3.58
N ALA A 195 -23.47 18.16 3.56
CA ALA A 195 -24.31 17.16 2.89
C ALA A 195 -25.71 17.09 3.53
N LYS A 196 -25.80 17.06 4.87
CA LYS A 196 -27.08 17.13 5.59
C LYS A 196 -27.84 18.41 5.26
N HIS A 197 -27.16 19.56 5.21
CA HIS A 197 -27.78 20.83 4.86
C HIS A 197 -28.34 20.81 3.44
N LEU A 198 -27.57 20.33 2.45
CA LEU A 198 -28.01 20.19 1.06
C LEU A 198 -29.19 19.24 0.93
N GLN A 199 -29.19 18.10 1.64
CA GLN A 199 -30.32 17.17 1.66
C GLN A 199 -31.58 17.82 2.25
N ASN A 200 -31.45 18.60 3.32
CA ASN A 200 -32.58 19.33 3.91
C ASN A 200 -33.14 20.39 2.93
N LEU A 201 -32.27 21.11 2.23
CA LEU A 201 -32.69 22.05 1.19
C LEU A 201 -33.39 21.34 0.03
N GLU A 202 -32.84 20.24 -0.47
CA GLU A 202 -33.45 19.46 -1.54
C GLU A 202 -34.82 18.90 -1.14
N THR A 203 -34.94 18.35 0.07
CA THR A 203 -36.23 17.84 0.55
C THR A 203 -37.24 18.96 0.75
N ALA A 204 -36.82 20.15 1.19
CA ALA A 204 -37.67 21.33 1.29
C ALA A 204 -38.13 21.82 -0.09
N THR A 205 -37.23 21.91 -1.08
CA THR A 205 -37.59 22.32 -2.44
C THR A 205 -38.51 21.31 -3.10
N ARG A 206 -38.24 20.00 -2.98
CA ARG A 206 -39.14 18.95 -3.46
C ARG A 206 -40.53 19.06 -2.85
N LYS A 207 -40.63 19.27 -1.53
CA LYS A 207 -41.92 19.49 -0.85
C LYS A 207 -42.64 20.73 -1.37
N ALA A 208 -41.93 21.84 -1.56
CA ALA A 208 -42.49 23.07 -2.11
C ALA A 208 -43.02 22.87 -3.53
N VAL A 209 -42.25 22.21 -4.40
CA VAL A 209 -42.67 21.86 -5.76
C VAL A 209 -43.89 20.93 -5.75
N CYS A 210 -43.91 19.91 -4.89
CA CYS A 210 -45.08 19.05 -4.76
C CYS A 210 -46.33 19.81 -4.28
N ALA A 211 -46.15 20.78 -3.38
CA ALA A 211 -47.26 21.63 -2.90
C ALA A 211 -47.81 22.51 -4.02
N THR A 212 -46.95 23.19 -4.79
CA THR A 212 -47.37 24.03 -5.91
C THR A 212 -48.04 23.22 -7.03
N VAL A 213 -47.50 22.04 -7.37
CA VAL A 213 -48.13 21.13 -8.34
C VAL A 213 -49.50 20.64 -7.84
N LYS A 214 -49.63 20.33 -6.55
CA LYS A 214 -50.91 19.93 -5.96
C LYS A 214 -51.95 21.05 -6.05
N GLU A 215 -51.55 22.29 -5.76
CA GLU A 215 -52.43 23.46 -5.89
C GLU A 215 -52.83 23.72 -7.34
N PHE A 216 -51.86 23.64 -8.27
CA PHE A 216 -52.14 23.74 -9.70
C PHE A 216 -53.14 22.68 -10.18
N ASN A 217 -52.93 21.40 -9.82
CA ASN A 217 -53.85 20.31 -10.19
C ASN A 217 -55.25 20.50 -9.59
N LYS A 218 -55.35 21.02 -8.37
CA LYS A 218 -56.65 21.38 -7.76
C LYS A 218 -57.36 22.48 -8.56
N ASN A 219 -56.64 23.55 -8.90
CA ASN A 219 -57.19 24.65 -9.68
C ASN A 219 -57.62 24.19 -11.07
N GLN A 220 -56.82 23.35 -11.73
CA GLN A 220 -57.17 22.76 -13.02
C GLN A 220 -58.41 21.86 -12.94
N ALA A 221 -58.57 21.10 -11.85
CA ALA A 221 -59.77 20.28 -11.63
C ALA A 221 -61.02 21.14 -11.41
N LEU A 222 -60.91 22.24 -10.65
CA LEU A 222 -62.00 23.21 -10.47
C LEU A 222 -62.38 23.87 -11.79
N GLU A 223 -61.39 24.36 -12.55
CA GLU A 223 -61.61 24.96 -13.87
C GLU A 223 -62.28 23.96 -14.83
N SER A 224 -61.84 22.70 -14.85
CA SER A 224 -62.47 21.65 -15.65
C SER A 224 -63.93 21.39 -15.24
N ALA A 225 -64.22 21.40 -13.93
CA ALA A 225 -65.58 21.23 -13.43
C ALA A 225 -66.47 22.42 -13.82
N GLU A 226 -65.97 23.66 -13.72
CA GLU A 226 -66.66 24.87 -14.15
C GLU A 226 -66.94 24.85 -15.65
N ARG A 227 -65.96 24.49 -16.48
CA ARG A 227 -66.15 24.30 -17.93
C ARG A 227 -67.25 23.29 -18.23
N LYS A 228 -67.27 22.14 -17.56
CA LYS A 228 -68.34 21.14 -17.72
C LYS A 228 -69.71 21.67 -17.31
N ILE A 229 -69.79 22.50 -16.27
CA ILE A 229 -71.06 23.14 -15.88
C ILE A 229 -71.50 24.12 -16.96
N GLN A 230 -70.59 24.91 -17.52
CA GLN A 230 -70.88 25.83 -18.61
C GLN A 230 -71.31 25.08 -19.89
N GLU A 231 -70.60 24.03 -20.28
CA GLU A 231 -70.95 23.17 -21.41
C GLU A 231 -72.34 22.56 -21.23
N ARG A 232 -72.67 22.04 -20.04
CA ARG A 232 -74.02 21.51 -19.74
C ARG A 232 -75.10 22.59 -19.82
N LYS A 233 -74.80 23.82 -19.36
CA LYS A 233 -75.74 24.95 -19.48
C LYS A 233 -75.96 25.32 -20.94
N GLN A 234 -74.89 25.40 -21.73
CA GLN A 234 -74.97 25.63 -23.17
C GLN A 234 -75.76 24.54 -23.87
N GLU A 235 -75.50 23.27 -23.57
CA GLU A 235 -76.26 22.14 -24.12
C GLU A 235 -77.74 22.22 -23.74
N GLN A 236 -78.07 22.62 -22.51
CA GLN A 236 -79.46 22.87 -22.10
C GLN A 236 -80.11 24.03 -22.87
N GLU A 237 -79.38 25.13 -23.04
CA GLU A 237 -79.84 26.29 -23.82
C GLU A 237 -80.05 25.92 -25.29
N ASP A 238 -79.14 25.18 -25.90
CA ASP A 238 -79.22 24.69 -27.28
C ASP A 238 -80.39 23.71 -27.43
N ASN A 239 -80.58 22.77 -26.51
CA ASN A 239 -81.73 21.86 -26.50
C ASN A 239 -83.06 22.64 -26.40
N LEU A 240 -83.14 23.64 -25.52
CA LEU A 240 -84.32 24.50 -25.41
C LEU A 240 -84.54 25.33 -26.68
N ALA A 241 -83.47 25.83 -27.30
CA ALA A 241 -83.54 26.55 -28.55
C ALA A 241 -84.04 25.64 -29.68
N GLU A 242 -83.52 24.42 -29.80
CA GLU A 242 -83.99 23.40 -30.75
C GLU A 242 -85.47 23.08 -30.54
N ILE A 243 -85.89 22.75 -29.31
CA ILE A 243 -87.30 22.49 -28.99
C ILE A 243 -88.18 23.69 -29.38
N SER A 244 -87.75 24.92 -29.05
CA SER A 244 -88.52 26.12 -29.37
C SER A 244 -88.61 26.37 -30.89
N ASN A 245 -87.53 26.10 -31.62
CA ASN A 245 -87.45 26.22 -33.07
C ASN A 245 -88.29 25.14 -33.77
N LEU A 246 -88.33 23.92 -33.24
CA LEU A 246 -89.20 22.84 -33.74
C LEU A 246 -90.67 23.15 -33.48
N LEU A 247 -91.02 23.64 -32.28
CA LEU A 247 -92.40 23.99 -31.92
C LEU A 247 -92.93 25.17 -32.73
N ARG A 248 -92.13 26.22 -32.95
CA ARG A 248 -92.44 27.31 -33.88
C ARG A 248 -92.26 26.89 -35.33
N GLY A 249 -91.63 25.76 -35.53
CA GLY A 249 -91.33 25.17 -36.80
C GLY A 249 -92.61 24.91 -37.58
N ASP A 250 -92.44 25.11 -38.87
CA ASP A 250 -93.48 25.14 -39.87
C ASP A 250 -94.04 23.71 -40.12
N LEU A 251 -93.27 22.68 -39.76
CA LEU A 251 -93.67 21.27 -39.78
C LEU A 251 -94.67 20.92 -38.67
N LEU A 252 -94.38 21.26 -37.40
CA LEU A 252 -95.23 20.91 -36.25
C LEU A 252 -96.46 21.81 -36.11
N SER A 253 -96.36 23.08 -36.52
CA SER A 253 -97.49 24.02 -36.52
C SER A 253 -98.45 23.82 -37.69
N GLU A 254 -98.12 22.90 -38.61
CA GLU A 254 -98.86 22.62 -39.84
C GLU A 254 -99.31 23.87 -40.62
N ASN A 255 -98.48 24.92 -40.63
CA ASN A 255 -98.86 26.22 -41.18
C ASN A 255 -99.39 26.12 -42.62
N PRO A 256 -100.63 26.56 -42.91
CA PRO A 256 -101.22 26.46 -44.26
C PRO A 256 -100.48 27.33 -45.29
N GLN A 257 -99.71 28.33 -44.85
CA GLN A 257 -98.93 29.19 -45.73
C GLN A 257 -97.81 28.43 -46.47
N GLN A 258 -97.40 27.25 -46.01
CA GLN A 258 -96.44 26.39 -46.71
C GLN A 258 -96.92 25.95 -48.10
N ALA A 259 -98.23 25.90 -48.31
CA ALA A 259 -98.82 25.53 -49.59
C ALA A 259 -98.79 26.68 -50.60
N ALA A 260 -98.50 27.91 -50.18
CA ALA A 260 -98.46 29.08 -51.06
C ALA A 260 -97.27 28.99 -52.03
N SER A 261 -97.54 29.03 -53.33
CA SER A 261 -96.49 29.03 -54.33
C SER A 261 -95.86 30.42 -54.45
N SER A 262 -94.53 30.48 -54.57
CA SER A 262 -93.82 31.72 -54.92
C SER A 262 -94.23 32.28 -56.29
N PHE A 263 -94.80 31.45 -57.17
CA PHE A 263 -95.23 31.83 -58.51
C PHE A 263 -96.63 32.48 -58.57
N GLY A 264 -97.33 32.62 -57.44
CA GLY A 264 -98.54 33.45 -57.35
C GLY A 264 -99.62 32.90 -56.39
N PRO A 265 -100.53 33.77 -55.90
CA PRO A 265 -101.50 33.41 -54.86
C PRO A 265 -102.50 32.32 -55.23
N HIS A 266 -102.76 32.15 -56.53
CA HIS A 266 -103.73 31.18 -57.06
C HIS A 266 -103.13 29.78 -57.25
N ARG A 267 -101.82 29.62 -57.06
CA ARG A 267 -101.12 28.36 -57.29
C ARG A 267 -100.68 27.77 -55.95
N VAL A 268 -101.03 26.49 -55.75
CA VAL A 268 -100.61 25.73 -54.58
C VAL A 268 -99.47 24.78 -54.94
N VAL A 269 -98.54 24.58 -54.00
CA VAL A 269 -97.47 23.58 -54.13
C VAL A 269 -98.07 22.20 -53.84
N PRO A 270 -98.11 21.25 -54.81
CA PRO A 270 -98.84 19.99 -54.65
C PRO A 270 -98.40 19.17 -53.43
N ASP A 271 -97.09 19.06 -53.20
CA ASP A 271 -96.51 18.23 -52.13
C ASP A 271 -96.84 18.74 -50.72
N ARG A 272 -97.19 20.03 -50.59
CA ARG A 272 -97.44 20.71 -49.31
C ARG A 272 -98.89 21.11 -49.12
N TRP A 273 -99.78 20.67 -50.01
CA TRP A 273 -101.19 21.04 -49.96
C TRP A 273 -101.93 20.23 -48.89
N LYS A 274 -102.51 20.93 -47.90
CA LYS A 274 -103.18 20.35 -46.72
C LYS A 274 -104.70 20.60 -46.72
N GLY A 275 -105.31 20.60 -47.90
CA GLY A 275 -106.73 20.86 -48.08
C GLY A 275 -107.06 22.35 -48.33
N MET A 276 -108.35 22.64 -48.47
CA MET A 276 -108.85 24.00 -48.74
C MET A 276 -108.91 24.85 -47.46
N SER A 277 -108.78 26.17 -47.60
CA SER A 277 -108.98 27.07 -46.46
C SER A 277 -110.43 27.04 -45.97
N GLN A 278 -110.65 27.39 -44.69
CA GLN A 278 -112.01 27.49 -44.15
C GLN A 278 -112.86 28.47 -44.96
N GLU A 279 -112.28 29.61 -45.36
CA GLU A 279 -112.91 30.61 -46.23
C GLU A 279 -113.34 30.01 -47.58
N GLN A 280 -112.47 29.23 -48.25
CA GLN A 280 -112.80 28.56 -49.52
C GLN A 280 -113.90 27.52 -49.36
N LEU A 281 -113.89 26.75 -48.27
CA LEU A 281 -114.94 25.77 -47.98
C LEU A 281 -116.29 26.46 -47.69
N GLU A 282 -116.26 27.62 -47.04
CA GLU A 282 -117.45 28.44 -46.78
C GLU A 282 -118.03 29.01 -48.08
N GLU A 283 -117.19 29.51 -48.99
CA GLU A 283 -117.62 29.93 -50.33
C GLU A 283 -118.27 28.80 -51.11
N ILE A 284 -117.67 27.59 -51.11
CA ILE A 284 -118.26 26.42 -51.78
C ILE A 284 -119.62 26.07 -51.16
N ARG A 285 -119.74 26.08 -49.83
CA ARG A 285 -121.03 25.84 -49.15
C ARG A 285 -122.07 26.89 -49.53
N LEU A 286 -121.66 28.15 -49.68
CA LEU A 286 -122.53 29.25 -50.09
C LEU A 286 -123.01 29.06 -51.53
N VAL A 287 -122.11 28.72 -52.46
CA VAL A 287 -122.45 28.39 -53.86
C VAL A 287 -123.37 27.18 -53.95
N GLN A 288 -123.12 26.11 -53.17
CA GLN A 288 -124.00 24.94 -53.13
C GLN A 288 -125.42 25.30 -52.66
N ARG A 289 -125.55 26.16 -51.65
CA ARG A 289 -126.87 26.66 -51.22
C ARG A 289 -127.57 27.45 -52.32
N GLN A 290 -126.85 28.28 -53.07
CA GLN A 290 -127.39 29.02 -54.21
C GLN A 290 -127.85 28.06 -55.32
N GLN A 291 -127.07 27.03 -55.65
CA GLN A 291 -127.45 26.00 -56.64
C GLN A 291 -128.73 25.24 -56.24
N VAL A 292 -128.88 24.91 -54.95
CA VAL A 292 -130.12 24.29 -54.44
C VAL A 292 -131.31 25.22 -54.64
N GLN A 293 -131.15 26.52 -54.35
CA GLN A 293 -132.20 27.52 -54.56
C GLN A 293 -132.55 27.71 -56.05
N GLU A 294 -131.56 27.76 -56.94
CA GLU A 294 -131.79 27.83 -58.39
C GLU A 294 -132.47 26.58 -58.93
N LYS A 295 -132.07 25.39 -58.47
CA LYS A 295 -132.71 24.13 -58.86
C LYS A 295 -134.17 24.07 -58.43
N LEU A 296 -134.48 24.55 -57.22
CA LEU A 296 -135.86 24.67 -56.75
C LEU A 296 -136.66 25.66 -57.61
N ARG A 297 -136.07 26.80 -58.00
CA ARG A 297 -136.70 27.73 -58.96
C ARG A 297 -136.99 27.07 -60.30
N LEU A 298 -136.03 26.35 -60.88
CA LEU A 298 -136.22 25.65 -62.16
C LEU A 298 -137.31 24.58 -62.08
N GLN A 299 -137.41 23.84 -60.97
CA GLN A 299 -138.50 22.88 -60.75
C GLN A 299 -139.87 23.56 -60.64
N GLU A 300 -139.95 24.74 -60.01
CA GLU A 300 -141.18 25.54 -59.96
C GLU A 300 -141.61 26.00 -61.37
N GLU A 301 -140.65 26.46 -62.19
CA GLU A 301 -140.89 26.84 -63.58
C GLU A 301 -141.33 25.65 -64.44
N GLU A 302 -140.70 24.48 -64.26
CA GLU A 302 -141.04 23.25 -64.98
C GLU A 302 -142.45 22.77 -64.60
N ARG A 303 -142.83 22.86 -63.32
CA ARG A 303 -144.19 22.58 -62.85
C ARG A 303 -145.22 23.53 -63.48
N GLN A 304 -144.89 24.82 -63.62
CA GLN A 304 -145.78 25.77 -64.32
C GLN A 304 -145.89 25.46 -65.82
N ARG A 305 -144.79 25.08 -66.48
CA ARG A 305 -144.81 24.63 -67.87
C ARG A 305 -145.67 23.38 -68.06
N ASP A 306 -145.56 22.40 -67.16
CA ASP A 306 -146.37 21.17 -67.20
C ASP A 306 -147.85 21.46 -66.98
N MET A 307 -148.19 22.37 -66.05
CA MET A 307 -149.57 22.85 -65.88
C MET A 307 -150.10 23.52 -67.15
N ASP A 308 -149.31 24.35 -67.81
CA ASP A 308 -149.69 24.99 -69.08
C ASP A 308 -149.82 23.97 -70.22
N TRP A 309 -148.95 22.96 -70.27
CA TRP A 309 -149.02 21.85 -71.22
C TRP A 309 -150.27 20.99 -71.02
N ASP A 310 -150.65 20.67 -69.77
CA ASP A 310 -151.88 19.94 -69.46
C ASP A 310 -153.13 20.76 -69.74
N ARG A 311 -153.09 22.08 -69.50
CA ARG A 311 -154.17 23.00 -69.89
C ARG A 311 -154.36 23.02 -71.41
N ARG A 312 -153.27 23.04 -72.19
CA ARG A 312 -153.31 22.93 -73.66
C ARG A 312 -153.79 21.55 -74.12
N ARG A 313 -153.43 20.47 -73.42
CA ARG A 313 -153.89 19.09 -73.70
C ARG A 313 -155.41 18.95 -73.53
N ILE A 314 -155.96 19.51 -72.45
CA ILE A 314 -157.41 19.51 -72.15
C ILE A 314 -158.17 20.43 -73.12
N GLN A 315 -157.62 21.57 -73.54
CA GLN A 315 -158.23 22.43 -74.57
C GLN A 315 -158.24 21.77 -75.97
N LYS A 316 -157.18 21.02 -76.31
CA LYS A 316 -157.09 20.24 -77.57
C LYS A 316 -158.05 19.04 -77.59
N ALA A 317 -158.40 18.50 -76.42
CA ALA A 317 -159.43 17.47 -76.27
C ALA A 317 -160.88 18.01 -76.29
N ARG A 318 -161.09 19.32 -76.11
CA ARG A 318 -162.42 19.97 -76.10
C ARG A 318 -162.80 20.71 -77.40
N SER A 319 -161.92 20.74 -78.41
CA SER A 319 -162.27 21.30 -79.73
C SER A 319 -162.82 20.21 -80.67
N PRO A 320 -164.04 20.35 -81.24
CA PRO A 320 -164.55 19.44 -82.26
C PRO A 320 -164.15 19.93 -83.66
N SER A 321 -163.76 18.99 -84.55
CA SER A 321 -163.25 19.15 -85.94
C SER A 321 -161.72 19.29 -86.04
N GLY A 322 -160.97 18.59 -86.90
CA GLY A 322 -161.26 17.53 -87.86
C GLY A 322 -159.97 17.29 -88.67
N ALA A 323 -159.50 16.04 -88.77
CA ALA A 323 -158.71 15.50 -89.90
C ALA A 323 -158.13 14.11 -89.55
N PRO A 324 -158.80 13.03 -89.99
CA PRO A 324 -158.23 11.69 -90.06
C PRO A 324 -157.52 11.45 -91.40
N GLY A 325 -156.47 10.62 -91.38
CA GLY A 325 -156.15 9.70 -92.49
C GLY A 325 -155.53 10.24 -93.78
N LEU A 326 -154.26 10.63 -93.76
CA LEU A 326 -153.38 10.56 -94.93
C LEU A 326 -151.98 10.17 -94.46
N GLY A 327 -151.38 9.12 -95.03
CA GLY A 327 -149.98 8.78 -94.77
C GLY A 327 -149.61 7.30 -94.63
N LYS A 328 -150.55 6.34 -94.80
CA LYS A 328 -150.17 4.90 -94.91
C LYS A 328 -149.37 4.57 -96.18
N GLY A 329 -149.15 5.53 -97.08
CA GLY A 329 -148.32 5.38 -98.30
C GLY A 329 -146.85 5.79 -98.13
N GLU A 330 -146.56 6.85 -97.37
CA GLU A 330 -145.20 7.42 -97.30
C GLU A 330 -144.24 6.55 -96.47
N VAL A 331 -144.77 5.77 -95.51
CA VAL A 331 -143.98 4.86 -94.68
C VAL A 331 -143.38 3.70 -95.50
N ARG A 332 -143.94 3.35 -96.67
CA ARG A 332 -143.35 2.34 -97.57
C ARG A 332 -142.17 2.89 -98.39
N ALA A 333 -142.21 4.17 -98.81
CA ALA A 333 -141.12 4.80 -99.55
C ALA A 333 -139.87 5.04 -98.67
N VAL A 334 -140.08 5.45 -97.41
CA VAL A 334 -138.97 5.63 -96.46
C VAL A 334 -138.35 4.27 -96.07
N ARG A 335 -139.13 3.18 -96.00
CA ARG A 335 -138.59 1.83 -95.76
C ARG A 335 -137.74 1.32 -96.92
N HIS A 336 -138.09 1.58 -98.18
CA HIS A 336 -137.26 1.20 -99.32
C HIS A 336 -135.94 1.97 -99.37
N LEU A 337 -135.95 3.27 -99.03
CA LEU A 337 -134.73 4.06 -98.94
C LEU A 337 -133.81 3.56 -97.81
N LEU A 338 -134.35 3.19 -96.64
CA LEU A 338 -133.55 2.67 -95.53
C LEU A 338 -132.90 1.30 -95.84
N ILE A 339 -133.53 0.48 -96.69
CA ILE A 339 -132.98 -0.82 -97.12
C ILE A 339 -131.86 -0.63 -98.16
N SER A 340 -131.98 0.33 -99.09
CA SER A 340 -130.89 0.61 -100.05
C SER A 340 -129.63 1.22 -99.40
N PHE A 341 -129.76 1.97 -98.31
CA PHE A 341 -128.60 2.57 -97.61
C PHE A 341 -127.94 1.63 -96.59
N SER A 342 -128.57 0.51 -96.22
CA SER A 342 -128.01 -0.42 -95.22
C SER A 342 -126.72 -1.14 -95.64
N PRO A 343 -126.58 -1.68 -96.87
CA PRO A 343 -125.35 -2.35 -97.27
C PRO A 343 -124.13 -1.41 -97.29
N CYS A 344 -124.33 -0.14 -97.71
CA CYS A 344 -123.26 0.85 -97.83
C CYS A 344 -122.66 1.25 -96.47
N PHE A 345 -123.43 1.29 -95.39
CA PHE A 345 -122.90 1.58 -94.05
C PHE A 345 -122.14 0.39 -93.43
N VAL A 346 -122.52 -0.84 -93.75
CA VAL A 346 -121.86 -2.04 -93.22
C VAL A 346 -120.50 -2.26 -93.89
N ILE A 347 -120.39 -2.03 -95.20
CA ILE A 347 -119.12 -2.11 -95.92
C ILE A 347 -118.14 -1.03 -95.43
N ARG A 348 -118.62 0.21 -95.20
CA ARG A 348 -117.80 1.31 -94.67
C ARG A 348 -117.28 1.03 -93.24
N LYS A 349 -118.09 0.40 -92.38
CA LYS A 349 -117.66 0.00 -91.03
C LYS A 349 -116.68 -1.17 -91.01
N LYS A 350 -116.80 -2.14 -91.95
CA LYS A 350 -115.80 -3.21 -92.08
C LYS A 350 -114.45 -2.67 -92.58
N HIS A 351 -114.46 -1.82 -93.60
CA HIS A 351 -113.24 -1.20 -94.13
C HIS A 351 -112.53 -0.30 -93.10
N MET A 352 -113.28 0.44 -92.28
CA MET A 352 -112.70 1.24 -91.18
C MET A 352 -112.14 0.40 -90.02
N LYS A 353 -112.62 -0.84 -89.81
CA LYS A 353 -112.04 -1.75 -88.81
C LYS A 353 -110.77 -2.43 -89.32
N GLU A 354 -110.71 -2.76 -90.60
CA GLU A 354 -109.51 -3.34 -91.24
C GLU A 354 -108.36 -2.31 -91.34
N LEU A 355 -108.65 -1.02 -91.55
CA LEU A 355 -107.62 0.04 -91.55
C LEU A 355 -107.06 0.39 -90.16
N CYS A 356 -107.75 0.03 -89.08
CA CYS A 356 -107.33 0.32 -87.70
C CYS A 356 -106.78 -0.92 -86.97
N THR A 357 -106.44 -1.98 -87.69
CA THR A 357 -105.72 -3.14 -87.14
C THR A 357 -104.25 -3.05 -87.53
N ASN A 358 -103.41 -2.60 -86.60
CA ASN A 358 -101.96 -2.61 -86.79
C ASN A 358 -101.46 -4.06 -86.81
N HIS A 359 -100.83 -4.48 -87.91
CA HIS A 359 -100.10 -5.75 -87.99
C HIS A 359 -98.61 -5.46 -87.78
N ALA A 360 -97.96 -6.25 -86.92
CA ALA A 360 -96.52 -6.16 -86.73
C ALA A 360 -95.82 -6.69 -88.00
N THR A 361 -95.01 -5.85 -88.64
CA THR A 361 -94.20 -6.21 -89.81
C THR A 361 -93.13 -7.23 -89.41
N GLU A 362 -92.70 -8.13 -90.30
CA GLU A 362 -91.66 -9.14 -89.99
C GLU A 362 -90.34 -8.50 -89.50
N ASP A 363 -90.03 -7.26 -89.92
CA ASP A 363 -88.91 -6.44 -89.42
C ASP A 363 -89.00 -6.06 -87.92
N TYR A 364 -90.19 -6.13 -87.31
CA TYR A 364 -90.37 -5.89 -85.88
C TYR A 364 -89.86 -7.06 -85.04
N PHE A 365 -89.99 -8.29 -85.53
CA PHE A 365 -89.57 -9.49 -84.80
C PHE A 365 -88.07 -9.81 -84.98
N THR A 366 -87.43 -9.29 -86.03
CA THR A 366 -85.98 -9.41 -86.25
C THR A 366 -85.15 -8.47 -85.38
N GLN A 367 -85.76 -7.53 -84.65
CA GLN A 367 -85.07 -6.61 -83.73
C GLN A 367 -84.76 -7.23 -82.35
N PHE A 368 -85.49 -8.27 -81.95
CA PHE A 368 -85.33 -8.93 -80.66
C PHE A 368 -84.34 -10.10 -80.78
N ASN A 369 -83.40 -10.24 -79.84
CA ASN A 369 -82.30 -11.23 -79.81
C ASN A 369 -81.18 -11.04 -80.87
N THR A 370 -80.85 -9.80 -81.21
CA THR A 370 -79.73 -9.46 -82.12
C THR A 370 -78.38 -9.21 -81.42
N GLY A 371 -78.34 -9.30 -80.08
CA GLY A 371 -77.10 -9.15 -79.30
C GLY A 371 -77.07 -10.11 -78.10
N SER A 372 -75.92 -10.72 -77.83
CA SER A 372 -75.72 -11.69 -76.76
C SER A 372 -75.37 -11.03 -75.41
N ARG A 373 -76.09 -9.97 -75.01
CA ARG A 373 -75.88 -9.29 -73.72
C ARG A 373 -77.17 -9.09 -72.96
#